data_AF-A7L767-F1
#
_entry.id   AF-A7L767-F1
#
_cell.length_a   1.000
_cell.length_b   1.000
_cell.length_c   1.000
_cell.angle_alpha   90.00
_cell.angle_beta   90.00
_cell.angle_gamma   90.00
#
_symmetry.space_group_name_H-M   'P 1'
#
loop_
_entity.id
_entity.type
_entity.pdbx_description
1 polymer ?
#
loop_
_entity_poly.entity_id
_entity_poly.type
_entity_poly.pdbx_seq_one_letter_code
_entity_poly.pdbx_strand_id
1 'polypeptide(L)'
;GAHPLSKQVGVPRMVVFLNKCDMLKGEEEMIELVEMEVRELLSKYGFDGDNTPVIRGSALEALKGNKEYEDKIMELMNAVDTWIQTPVKEFDKPFLMAVEDVFTITGRGTVATGRVERGRLNLNEEVEIVGLHPTKKTVVTGMEMFRKNLKEVQAGDNAGLLLRGIERAGIERGQVLAKPGTIIPHTEFTAAITYNQKKCTSL
;
A
#
# COMPACT_ATOMS: atom_id res chain seq x y z
N GLY A 1 -6.89 -7.26 24.46
CA GLY A 1 -6.09 -6.02 24.58
C GLY A 1 -6.10 -5.34 23.23
N ALA A 2 -6.20 -4.01 23.17
CA ALA A 2 -6.19 -3.30 21.90
C ALA A 2 -4.85 -3.54 21.17
N HIS A 3 -4.91 -4.03 19.93
CA HIS A 3 -3.73 -4.10 19.08
C HIS A 3 -3.34 -2.68 18.63
N PRO A 4 -2.05 -2.35 18.54
CA PRO A 4 -1.62 -1.05 18.06
C PRO A 4 -2.05 -0.86 16.60
N LEU A 5 -2.28 0.40 16.22
CA LEU A 5 -2.73 0.77 14.87
C LEU A 5 -1.84 0.16 13.78
N SER A 6 -0.52 0.09 14.04
CA SER A 6 0.46 -0.52 13.13
C SER A 6 0.13 -1.98 12.78
N LYS A 7 -0.35 -2.79 13.73
CA LYS A 7 -0.81 -4.16 13.44
C LYS A 7 -2.15 -4.18 12.72
N GLN A 8 -3.06 -3.26 13.07
CA GLN A 8 -4.37 -3.19 12.43
C GLN A 8 -4.28 -2.82 10.94
N VAL A 9 -3.32 -1.96 10.57
CA VAL A 9 -3.11 -1.53 9.18
C VAL A 9 -2.05 -2.38 8.43
N GLY A 10 -1.59 -3.48 9.03
CA GLY A 10 -0.73 -4.45 8.37
C GLY A 10 0.73 -4.02 8.17
N VAL A 11 1.29 -3.17 9.05
CA VAL A 11 2.71 -2.80 9.00
C VAL A 11 3.57 -4.04 9.28
N PRO A 12 4.46 -4.45 8.35
CA PRO A 12 5.22 -5.70 8.51
C PRO A 12 6.46 -5.55 9.39
N ARG A 13 7.14 -4.40 9.31
CA ARG A 13 8.41 -4.11 10.03
C ARG A 13 8.44 -2.64 10.45
N MET A 14 9.23 -2.35 11.50
CA MET A 14 9.47 -0.98 11.98
C MET A 14 10.97 -0.75 12.17
N VAL A 15 11.36 0.51 12.02
CA VAL A 15 12.63 1.09 12.46
C VAL A 15 12.29 2.16 13.49
N VAL A 16 13.05 2.22 14.59
CA VAL A 16 12.81 3.19 15.66
C VAL A 16 13.90 4.24 15.68
N PHE A 17 13.51 5.50 15.89
CA PHE A 17 14.42 6.59 16.17
C PHE A 17 14.12 7.15 17.56
N LEU A 18 15.03 6.94 18.51
CA LEU A 18 14.98 7.55 19.85
C LEU A 18 15.48 8.99 19.72
N ASN A 19 14.54 9.91 19.58
CA ASN A 19 14.81 11.33 19.38
C ASN A 19 15.10 12.05 20.71
N LYS A 20 15.72 13.23 20.62
CA LYS A 20 16.08 14.12 21.73
C LYS A 20 17.20 13.60 22.65
N CYS A 21 18.06 12.70 22.16
CA CYS A 21 19.22 12.25 22.93
C CYS A 21 20.21 13.39 23.27
N ASP A 22 20.14 14.52 22.57
CA ASP A 22 20.90 15.74 22.90
C ASP A 22 20.56 16.32 24.29
N MET A 23 19.34 16.07 24.77
CA MET A 23 18.88 16.51 26.10
C MET A 23 19.34 15.58 27.23
N LEU A 24 19.85 14.39 26.90
CA LEU A 24 20.25 13.34 27.85
C LEU A 24 21.76 13.11 27.83
N LYS A 25 22.54 14.12 27.45
CA LYS A 25 24.01 14.02 27.40
C LYS A 25 24.57 13.70 28.79
N GLY A 26 25.22 12.55 28.91
CA GLY A 26 25.77 12.05 30.18
C GLY A 26 24.84 11.11 30.95
N GLU A 27 23.66 10.79 30.42
CA GLU A 27 22.67 9.87 31.01
C GLU A 27 22.49 8.61 30.14
N GLU A 28 23.58 7.94 29.78
CA GLU A 28 23.54 6.78 28.86
C GLU A 28 22.67 5.63 29.40
N GLU A 29 22.70 5.41 30.72
CA GLU A 29 21.87 4.39 31.39
C GLU A 29 20.36 4.65 31.19
N MET A 30 19.94 5.92 31.16
CA MET A 30 18.53 6.27 30.90
C MET A 30 18.15 5.95 29.44
N ILE A 31 19.04 6.24 28.50
CA ILE A 31 18.80 5.96 27.07
C ILE A 31 18.72 4.45 26.84
N GLU A 32 19.58 3.67 27.48
CA GLU A 32 19.54 2.20 27.43
C GLU A 32 18.24 1.64 28.02
N LEU A 33 17.79 2.15 29.16
CA LEU A 33 16.52 1.74 29.77
C LEU A 33 15.34 2.02 28.84
N VAL A 34 15.28 3.20 28.24
CA VAL A 34 14.21 3.57 27.29
C VAL A 34 14.25 2.66 26.06
N GLU A 35 15.44 2.32 25.55
CA GLU A 35 15.56 1.37 24.46
C GLU A 35 15.02 -0.01 24.84
N MET A 36 15.35 -0.52 26.03
CA MET A 36 14.83 -1.80 26.52
C MET A 36 13.30 -1.79 26.58
N GLU A 37 12.69 -0.76 27.16
CA GLU A 37 11.23 -0.63 27.24
C GLU A 37 10.56 -0.60 25.85
N VAL A 38 11.19 0.09 24.88
CA VAL A 38 10.71 0.10 23.49
C VAL A 38 10.77 -1.29 22.86
N ARG A 39 11.87 -2.03 23.06
CA ARG A 39 12.04 -3.39 22.53
C ARG A 39 11.01 -4.34 23.13
N GLU A 40 10.78 -4.28 24.43
CA GLU A 40 9.72 -5.04 25.09
C GLU A 40 8.33 -4.70 24.54
N LEU A 41 8.06 -3.42 24.27
CA LEU A 41 6.79 -2.97 23.70
C LEU A 41 6.59 -3.49 22.27
N LEU A 42 7.63 -3.50 21.45
CA LEU A 42 7.61 -4.08 20.10
C LEU A 42 7.27 -5.58 20.17
N SER A 43 7.99 -6.33 21.00
CA SER A 43 7.78 -7.76 21.22
C SER A 43 6.37 -8.07 21.74
N LYS A 44 5.89 -7.29 22.72
CA LYS A 44 4.53 -7.40 23.27
C LYS A 44 3.44 -7.28 22.21
N TYR A 45 3.68 -6.47 21.18
CA TYR A 45 2.73 -6.29 20.08
C TYR A 45 3.05 -7.12 18.84
N GLY A 46 3.97 -8.08 18.93
CA GLY A 46 4.29 -9.05 17.88
C GLY A 46 5.17 -8.48 16.76
N PHE A 47 5.99 -7.47 17.05
CA PHE A 47 7.11 -7.05 16.22
C PHE A 47 8.41 -7.68 16.73
N ASP A 48 9.45 -7.65 15.91
CA ASP A 48 10.78 -8.18 16.25
C ASP A 48 11.54 -7.20 17.15
N GLY A 49 11.22 -7.17 18.45
CA GLY A 49 11.86 -6.25 19.39
C GLY A 49 13.36 -6.49 19.57
N ASP A 50 13.82 -7.72 19.39
CA ASP A 50 15.23 -8.08 19.57
C ASP A 50 16.09 -7.54 18.41
N ASN A 51 15.60 -7.65 17.17
CA ASN A 51 16.39 -7.27 15.99
C ASN A 51 15.97 -5.95 15.33
N THR A 52 14.84 -5.34 15.70
CA THR A 52 14.44 -4.04 15.14
C THR A 52 15.56 -3.02 15.35
N PRO A 53 15.98 -2.30 14.28
CA PRO A 53 16.96 -1.22 14.41
C PRO A 53 16.41 -0.08 15.27
N VAL A 54 17.19 0.34 16.25
CA VAL A 54 16.91 1.48 17.12
C VAL A 54 18.09 2.45 17.00
N ILE A 55 17.83 3.64 16.47
CA ILE A 55 18.85 4.67 16.26
C ILE A 55 18.62 5.79 17.29
N ARG A 56 19.67 6.10 18.05
CA ARG A 56 19.67 7.16 19.07
C ARG A 56 20.17 8.47 18.45
N GLY A 57 19.42 9.56 18.58
CA GLY A 57 19.85 10.83 17.98
C GLY A 57 18.99 12.04 18.33
N SER A 58 19.23 13.13 17.60
CA SER A 58 18.49 14.37 17.74
C SER A 58 18.18 14.97 16.37
N ALA A 59 16.91 14.89 15.97
CA ALA A 59 16.47 15.51 14.72
C ALA A 59 16.59 17.04 14.75
N LEU A 60 16.48 17.65 15.94
CA LEU A 60 16.61 19.10 16.10
C LEU A 60 18.05 19.56 15.86
N GLU A 61 19.02 18.89 16.48
CA GLU A 61 20.42 19.25 16.31
C GLU A 61 20.94 18.90 14.91
N ALA A 62 20.47 17.80 14.31
CA ALA A 62 20.72 17.50 12.90
C ALA A 62 20.24 18.64 11.99
N LEU A 63 19.01 19.15 12.22
CA LEU A 63 18.47 20.26 11.45
C LEU A 63 19.28 21.56 11.61
N LYS A 64 19.95 21.75 12.74
CA LYS A 64 20.85 22.89 12.99
C LYS A 64 22.23 22.74 12.37
N GLY A 65 22.52 21.64 11.66
CA GLY A 65 23.81 21.38 11.04
C GLY A 65 24.83 20.72 11.96
N ASN A 66 24.40 20.13 13.08
CA ASN A 66 25.31 19.35 13.91
C ASN A 66 25.59 17.99 13.25
N LYS A 67 26.81 17.86 12.72
CA LYS A 67 27.26 16.70 11.95
C LYS A 67 27.08 15.36 12.67
N GLU A 68 27.29 15.31 13.99
CA GLU A 68 27.11 14.08 14.78
C GLU A 68 25.67 13.55 14.65
N TYR A 69 24.69 14.45 14.69
CA TYR A 69 23.28 14.06 14.59
C TYR A 69 22.79 13.96 13.14
N GLU A 70 23.39 14.68 12.20
CA GLU A 70 23.17 14.44 10.76
C GLU A 70 23.57 13.01 10.39
N ASP A 71 24.71 12.53 10.89
CA ASP A 71 25.18 11.16 10.66
C ASP A 71 24.19 10.12 11.24
N LYS A 72 23.51 10.44 12.37
CA LYS A 72 22.43 9.59 12.91
C LYS A 72 21.17 9.56 12.04
N ILE A 73 20.85 10.64 11.34
CA ILE A 73 19.77 10.62 10.34
C ILE A 73 20.17 9.74 9.16
N MET A 74 21.42 9.81 8.71
CA MET A 74 21.92 8.93 7.64
C MET A 74 21.92 7.46 8.07
N GLU A 75 22.29 7.17 9.32
CA GLU A 75 22.18 5.84 9.92
C GLU A 75 20.73 5.33 9.94
N LEU A 76 19.78 6.18 10.33
CA LEU A 76 18.35 5.88 10.28
C LEU A 76 17.88 5.55 8.85
N MET A 77 18.29 6.33 7.85
CA MET A 77 17.93 6.07 6.45
C MET A 77 18.52 4.76 5.93
N ASN A 78 19.77 4.47 6.27
CA ASN A 78 20.41 3.20 5.93
C ASN A 78 19.69 2.00 6.59
N ALA A 79 19.25 2.15 7.84
CA ALA A 79 18.45 1.14 8.52
C ALA A 79 17.10 0.94 7.82
N VAL A 80 16.44 2.01 7.37
CA VAL A 80 15.22 1.92 6.56
C VAL A 80 15.46 1.12 5.28
N ASP A 81 16.51 1.44 4.52
CA ASP A 81 16.80 0.79 3.24
C ASP A 81 17.13 -0.70 3.40
N THR A 82 17.79 -1.09 4.49
CA THR A 82 18.25 -2.47 4.73
C THR A 82 17.22 -3.32 5.47
N TRP A 83 16.47 -2.74 6.41
CA TRP A 83 15.54 -3.47 7.26
C TRP A 83 14.15 -3.58 6.67
N ILE A 84 13.67 -2.51 6.03
CA ILE A 84 12.34 -2.49 5.42
C ILE A 84 12.45 -3.13 4.04
N GLN A 85 11.92 -4.34 3.93
CA GLN A 85 11.85 -5.01 2.64
C GLN A 85 11.10 -4.14 1.65
N THR A 86 11.75 -3.82 0.53
CA THR A 86 11.04 -3.19 -0.59
C THR A 86 9.86 -4.08 -0.95
N PRO A 87 8.62 -3.55 -0.97
CA PRO A 87 7.47 -4.37 -1.31
C PRO A 87 7.73 -5.01 -2.67
N VAL A 88 7.56 -6.33 -2.73
CA VAL A 88 7.67 -7.06 -4.00
C VAL A 88 6.62 -6.46 -4.91
N LYS A 89 7.05 -5.77 -5.97
CA LYS A 89 6.14 -5.28 -6.98
C LYS A 89 5.42 -6.50 -7.54
N GLU A 90 4.09 -6.54 -7.40
CA GLU A 90 3.29 -7.74 -7.64
C GLU A 90 3.12 -8.07 -9.13
N PHE A 91 4.17 -7.88 -9.96
CA PHE A 91 4.13 -8.07 -11.41
C PHE A 91 3.83 -9.51 -11.82
N ASP A 92 4.29 -10.47 -11.03
CA ASP A 92 4.08 -11.90 -11.31
C ASP A 92 2.74 -12.43 -10.81
N LYS A 93 1.97 -11.62 -10.07
CA LYS A 93 0.62 -12.02 -9.69
C LYS A 93 -0.33 -11.89 -10.88
N PRO A 94 -1.47 -12.62 -10.87
CA PRO A 94 -2.48 -12.43 -11.88
C PRO A 94 -3.01 -10.99 -11.88
N PHE A 95 -3.15 -10.42 -13.07
CA PHE A 95 -3.63 -9.07 -13.28
C PHE A 95 -4.94 -8.79 -12.54
N LEU A 96 -5.00 -7.65 -11.86
CA LEU A 96 -6.22 -7.10 -11.28
C LEU A 96 -6.16 -5.56 -11.32
N MET A 97 -7.21 -4.94 -11.84
CA MET A 97 -7.40 -3.50 -11.85
C MET A 97 -8.79 -3.16 -11.31
N ALA A 98 -8.85 -2.26 -10.34
CA ALA A 98 -10.12 -1.76 -9.82
C ALA A 98 -10.75 -0.79 -10.82
N VAL A 99 -12.05 -0.92 -11.09
CA VAL A 99 -12.78 0.01 -11.96
C VAL A 99 -13.23 1.21 -11.13
N GLU A 100 -12.70 2.38 -11.45
CA GLU A 100 -13.01 3.65 -10.79
C GLU A 100 -14.00 4.49 -11.59
N ASP A 101 -13.88 4.51 -12.92
CA ASP A 101 -14.77 5.22 -13.83
C ASP A 101 -14.90 4.49 -15.18
N VAL A 102 -15.97 4.77 -15.92
CA VAL A 102 -16.32 4.13 -17.19
C VAL A 102 -16.76 5.19 -18.21
N PHE A 103 -16.06 5.23 -19.32
CA PHE A 103 -16.32 6.14 -20.43
C PHE A 103 -16.74 5.38 -21.69
N THR A 104 -17.51 6.03 -22.55
CA THR A 104 -17.75 5.56 -23.92
C THR A 104 -17.04 6.50 -24.87
N ILE A 105 -16.18 5.94 -25.73
CA ILE A 105 -15.60 6.66 -26.86
C ILE A 105 -16.42 6.31 -28.09
N THR A 106 -17.13 7.30 -28.63
CA THR A 106 -17.94 7.14 -29.86
C THR A 106 -17.11 6.51 -30.97
N GLY A 107 -17.60 5.39 -31.51
CA GLY A 107 -16.94 4.65 -32.59
C GLY A 107 -15.73 3.80 -32.19
N ARG A 108 -15.29 3.81 -30.92
CA ARG A 108 -14.20 2.94 -30.42
C ARG A 108 -14.65 1.93 -29.39
N GLY A 109 -15.64 2.26 -28.55
CA GLY A 109 -16.19 1.36 -27.53
C GLY A 109 -16.08 1.92 -26.11
N THR A 110 -16.19 1.04 -25.12
CA THR A 110 -16.19 1.39 -23.70
C THR A 110 -14.79 1.26 -23.10
N VAL A 111 -14.38 2.30 -22.37
CA VAL A 111 -13.11 2.38 -21.65
C VAL A 111 -13.38 2.36 -20.16
N ALA A 112 -12.76 1.41 -19.44
CA ALA A 112 -12.75 1.40 -17.99
C ALA A 112 -11.42 1.98 -17.49
N THR A 113 -11.47 2.89 -16.52
CA THR A 113 -10.28 3.49 -15.92
C THR A 113 -10.15 3.11 -14.46
N GLY A 114 -8.91 2.97 -14.00
CA GLY A 114 -8.60 2.87 -12.58
C GLY A 114 -7.16 2.44 -12.35
N ARG A 115 -6.87 2.08 -11.10
CA ARG A 115 -5.53 1.66 -10.69
C ARG A 115 -5.34 0.16 -10.84
N VAL A 116 -4.25 -0.25 -11.49
CA VAL A 116 -3.82 -1.65 -11.50
C VAL A 116 -3.28 -1.98 -10.12
N GLU A 117 -3.98 -2.84 -9.38
CA GLU A 117 -3.60 -3.21 -8.02
C GLU A 117 -2.43 -4.20 -8.03
N ARG A 118 -2.46 -5.16 -8.97
CA ARG A 118 -1.44 -6.21 -9.10
C ARG A 118 -1.34 -6.77 -10.51
N GLY A 119 -0.23 -7.45 -10.78
CA GLY A 119 0.07 -8.13 -12.02
C GLY A 119 0.42 -7.21 -13.18
N ARG A 120 0.43 -7.80 -14.37
CA ARG A 120 0.61 -7.14 -15.66
C ARG A 120 -0.40 -7.66 -16.67
N LEU A 121 -0.79 -6.82 -17.60
CA LEU A 121 -1.68 -7.18 -18.72
C LEU A 121 -1.12 -6.63 -20.02
N ASN A 122 -0.97 -7.48 -21.02
CA ASN A 122 -0.59 -7.05 -22.36
C ASN A 122 -1.80 -6.70 -23.21
N LEU A 123 -1.58 -5.82 -24.18
CA LEU A 123 -2.58 -5.49 -25.19
C LEU A 123 -3.05 -6.76 -25.91
N ASN A 124 -4.37 -6.85 -26.13
CA ASN A 124 -5.09 -7.99 -26.71
C ASN A 124 -5.19 -9.25 -25.83
N GLU A 125 -4.86 -9.17 -24.54
CA GLU A 125 -5.17 -10.24 -23.59
C GLU A 125 -6.64 -10.21 -23.14
N GLU A 126 -7.15 -11.38 -22.76
CA GLU A 126 -8.49 -11.54 -22.19
C GLU A 126 -8.52 -11.13 -20.72
N VAL A 127 -9.64 -10.52 -20.32
CA VAL A 127 -9.96 -10.19 -18.93
C VAL A 127 -11.40 -10.56 -18.61
N GLU A 128 -11.66 -10.78 -17.33
CA GLU A 128 -13.00 -10.90 -16.76
C GLU A 128 -13.40 -9.61 -16.05
N ILE A 129 -14.63 -9.18 -16.28
CA ILE A 129 -15.30 -8.14 -15.50
C ILE A 129 -16.00 -8.87 -14.35
N VAL A 130 -15.52 -8.68 -13.12
CA VAL A 130 -15.96 -9.44 -11.95
C VAL A 130 -16.55 -8.52 -10.87
N GLY A 131 -17.62 -9.00 -10.21
CA GLY A 131 -18.28 -8.32 -9.10
C GLY A 131 -19.62 -7.71 -9.50
N LEU A 132 -20.53 -7.56 -8.52
CA LEU A 132 -21.89 -6.98 -8.61
C LEU A 132 -22.90 -7.69 -9.53
N HIS A 133 -22.42 -8.25 -10.64
CA HIS A 133 -23.18 -8.91 -11.69
C HIS A 133 -22.50 -10.22 -12.09
N PRO A 134 -23.18 -11.09 -12.88
CA PRO A 134 -22.54 -12.26 -13.46
C PRO A 134 -21.28 -11.88 -14.25
N THR A 135 -20.19 -12.63 -14.00
CA THR A 135 -18.89 -12.40 -14.63
C THR A 135 -18.99 -12.47 -16.15
N LYS A 136 -18.39 -11.49 -16.83
CA LYS A 136 -18.30 -11.43 -18.30
C LYS A 136 -16.85 -11.44 -18.74
N LYS A 137 -16.56 -12.11 -19.86
CA LYS A 137 -15.25 -12.09 -20.52
C LYS A 137 -15.21 -11.04 -21.61
N THR A 138 -14.06 -10.40 -21.77
CA THR A 138 -13.78 -9.47 -22.87
C THR A 138 -12.29 -9.45 -23.18
N VAL A 139 -11.90 -8.77 -24.25
CA VAL A 139 -10.52 -8.58 -24.68
C VAL A 139 -10.17 -7.10 -24.55
N VAL A 140 -8.99 -6.80 -24.00
CA VAL A 140 -8.50 -5.42 -23.95
C VAL A 140 -7.85 -5.04 -25.28
N THR A 141 -8.52 -4.20 -26.06
CA THR A 141 -8.08 -3.81 -27.40
C THR A 141 -7.34 -2.48 -27.46
N GLY A 142 -7.23 -1.78 -26.34
CA GLY A 142 -6.51 -0.51 -26.23
C GLY A 142 -6.15 -0.25 -24.78
N MET A 143 -4.99 0.37 -24.57
CA MET A 143 -4.48 0.75 -23.26
C MET A 143 -3.92 2.16 -23.35
N GLU A 144 -4.32 3.04 -22.42
CA GLU A 144 -3.88 4.43 -22.41
C GLU A 144 -3.53 4.89 -20.98
N MET A 145 -2.47 5.69 -20.87
CA MET A 145 -2.14 6.45 -19.67
C MET A 145 -1.73 7.86 -20.07
N PHE A 146 -2.36 8.89 -19.50
CA PHE A 146 -2.05 10.30 -19.77
C PHE A 146 -1.92 10.64 -21.27
N ARG A 147 -2.89 10.22 -22.12
CA ARG A 147 -2.88 10.44 -23.59
C ARG A 147 -1.77 9.71 -24.34
N LYS A 148 -1.12 8.73 -23.72
CA LYS A 148 -0.13 7.86 -24.36
C LYS A 148 -0.68 6.44 -24.47
N ASN A 149 -0.61 5.87 -25.67
CA ASN A 149 -0.95 4.47 -25.89
C ASN A 149 0.14 3.58 -25.28
N LEU A 150 -0.27 2.52 -24.61
CA LEU A 150 0.59 1.54 -23.99
C LEU A 150 0.42 0.17 -24.66
N LYS A 151 1.45 -0.68 -24.54
CA LYS A 151 1.40 -2.09 -24.95
C LYS A 151 1.19 -3.05 -23.78
N GLU A 152 1.49 -2.57 -22.57
CA GLU A 152 1.36 -3.29 -21.31
C GLU A 152 0.98 -2.28 -20.23
N VAL A 153 0.22 -2.72 -19.24
CA VAL A 153 -0.01 -2.02 -17.97
C VAL A 153 0.41 -2.92 -16.83
N GLN A 154 0.89 -2.32 -15.73
CA GLN A 154 1.44 -3.04 -14.59
C GLN A 154 0.95 -2.47 -13.25
N ALA A 155 1.12 -3.25 -12.18
CA ALA A 155 0.81 -2.85 -10.82
C ALA A 155 1.33 -1.43 -10.48
N GLY A 156 0.42 -0.57 -10.01
CA GLY A 156 0.67 0.83 -9.69
C GLY A 156 0.23 1.83 -10.77
N ASP A 157 0.03 1.38 -12.01
CA ASP A 157 -0.41 2.23 -13.11
C ASP A 157 -1.87 2.70 -12.92
N ASN A 158 -2.13 3.98 -13.22
CA ASN A 158 -3.49 4.48 -13.43
C ASN A 158 -3.76 4.49 -14.92
N ALA A 159 -4.55 3.53 -15.41
CA ALA A 159 -4.70 3.27 -16.84
C ALA A 159 -6.17 3.24 -17.27
N GLY A 160 -6.41 3.54 -18.55
CA GLY A 160 -7.67 3.31 -19.24
C GLY A 160 -7.56 2.11 -20.18
N LEU A 161 -8.47 1.16 -20.04
CA LEU A 161 -8.52 -0.07 -20.84
C LEU A 161 -9.77 -0.07 -21.72
N LEU A 162 -9.57 -0.12 -23.04
CA LEU A 162 -10.66 -0.23 -24.03
C LEU A 162 -11.10 -1.69 -24.15
N LEU A 163 -12.37 -1.94 -23.87
CA LEU A 163 -12.94 -3.29 -23.79
C LEU A 163 -13.74 -3.62 -25.05
N ARG A 164 -13.46 -4.79 -25.64
CA ARG A 164 -14.15 -5.25 -26.85
C ARG A 164 -15.57 -5.72 -26.54
N GLY A 165 -16.55 -5.17 -27.25
CA GLY A 165 -17.94 -5.65 -27.20
C GLY A 165 -18.64 -5.41 -25.86
N ILE A 166 -18.08 -4.55 -25.02
CA ILE A 166 -18.69 -4.14 -23.76
C ILE A 166 -19.34 -2.78 -24.01
N GLU A 167 -20.61 -2.68 -23.65
CA GLU A 167 -21.33 -1.41 -23.60
C GLU A 167 -21.14 -0.77 -22.23
N ARG A 168 -21.39 0.55 -22.13
CA ARG A 168 -21.26 1.30 -20.87
C ARG A 168 -22.06 0.68 -19.73
N ALA A 169 -23.29 0.22 -20.00
CA ALA A 169 -24.14 -0.41 -18.97
C ALA A 169 -23.67 -1.82 -18.57
N GLY A 170 -22.71 -2.39 -19.31
CA GLY A 170 -22.15 -3.71 -19.05
C GLY A 170 -21.01 -3.72 -18.04
N ILE A 171 -20.57 -2.55 -17.57
CA ILE A 171 -19.49 -2.39 -16.60
C ILE A 171 -19.71 -1.15 -15.73
N GLU A 172 -19.44 -1.24 -14.43
CA GLU A 172 -19.62 -0.14 -13.50
C GLU A 172 -18.54 -0.06 -12.42
N ARG A 173 -18.49 1.09 -11.73
CA ARG A 173 -17.58 1.33 -10.62
C ARG A 173 -17.84 0.32 -9.49
N GLY A 174 -16.75 -0.20 -8.92
CA GLY A 174 -16.81 -1.22 -7.87
C GLY A 174 -16.67 -2.65 -8.39
N GLN A 175 -16.74 -2.85 -9.71
CA GLN A 175 -16.25 -4.08 -10.34
C GLN A 175 -14.72 -4.05 -10.50
N VAL A 176 -14.15 -5.19 -10.84
CA VAL A 176 -12.73 -5.31 -11.17
C VAL A 176 -12.54 -5.92 -12.56
N LEU A 177 -11.48 -5.52 -13.25
CA LEU A 177 -10.94 -6.25 -14.39
C LEU A 177 -9.85 -7.17 -13.90
N ALA A 178 -9.99 -8.48 -14.13
CA ALA A 178 -9.05 -9.47 -13.64
C ALA A 178 -8.66 -10.46 -14.72
N LYS A 179 -7.48 -11.08 -14.58
CA LYS A 179 -7.11 -12.23 -15.40
C LYS A 179 -8.15 -13.36 -15.21
N PRO A 180 -8.63 -14.02 -16.27
CA PRO A 180 -9.74 -14.96 -16.15
C PRO A 180 -9.51 -16.06 -15.10
N GLY A 181 -10.51 -16.31 -14.26
CA GLY A 181 -10.50 -17.37 -13.24
C GLY A 181 -9.64 -17.08 -12.01
N THR A 182 -9.12 -15.85 -11.84
CA THR A 182 -8.18 -15.52 -10.76
C THR A 182 -8.82 -14.82 -9.57
N ILE A 183 -10.07 -14.38 -9.72
CA ILE A 183 -10.89 -13.84 -8.64
C ILE A 183 -12.34 -14.28 -8.83
N ILE A 184 -13.00 -14.63 -7.73
CA ILE A 184 -14.39 -15.09 -7.71
C ILE A 184 -15.14 -14.11 -6.79
N PRO A 185 -16.33 -13.63 -7.18
CA PRO A 185 -17.13 -12.77 -6.33
C PRO A 185 -17.72 -13.57 -5.17
N HIS A 186 -17.67 -13.00 -3.97
CA HIS A 186 -18.25 -13.60 -2.76
C HIS A 186 -19.27 -12.63 -2.13
N THR A 187 -20.33 -13.17 -1.55
CA THR A 187 -21.38 -12.41 -0.84
C THR A 187 -21.29 -12.55 0.67
N GLU A 188 -20.55 -13.55 1.17
CA GLU A 188 -20.38 -13.86 2.58
C GLU A 188 -18.89 -13.93 2.90
N PHE A 189 -18.49 -13.28 3.99
CA PHE A 189 -17.11 -13.29 4.46
C PHE A 189 -17.07 -13.03 5.98
N THR A 190 -16.00 -13.47 6.62
CA THR A 190 -15.70 -13.11 8.01
C THR A 190 -14.73 -11.95 8.02
N ALA A 191 -15.04 -10.89 8.78
CA ALA A 191 -14.16 -9.73 8.90
C ALA A 191 -13.99 -9.30 10.36
N ALA A 192 -12.78 -8.85 10.69
CA ALA A 192 -12.52 -8.13 11.93
C ALA A 192 -12.82 -6.64 11.71
N ILE A 193 -13.86 -6.12 12.37
CA ILE A 193 -14.29 -4.73 12.24
C ILE A 193 -13.87 -3.98 13.51
N THR A 194 -13.19 -2.85 13.35
CA THR A 194 -12.93 -1.90 14.45
C THR A 194 -13.80 -0.67 14.26
N TYR A 195 -14.56 -0.28 15.29
CA TYR A 195 -15.38 0.93 15.27
C TYR A 195 -14.75 2.02 16.13
N ASN A 196 -14.54 3.20 15.55
CA ASN A 196 -14.04 4.37 16.28
C ASN A 196 -15.22 5.10 16.93
N GLN A 197 -15.36 5.00 18.25
CA GLN A 197 -16.29 5.86 18.99
C GLN A 197 -15.76 7.30 19.00
N LYS A 198 -16.35 8.18 18.17
CA LYS A 198 -16.25 9.62 18.43
C LYS A 198 -16.99 9.89 19.74
N LYS A 199 -16.28 10.28 20.80
CA LYS A 199 -16.92 10.95 21.95
C LYS A 199 -17.61 12.20 21.39
N CYS A 200 -18.94 12.16 21.30
CA CYS A 200 -19.73 13.38 21.29
C CYS A 200 -19.47 14.08 22.62
N THR A 201 -18.55 15.03 22.65
CA THR A 201 -18.60 16.11 23.62
C THR A 201 -19.85 16.91 23.28
N SER A 202 -20.92 16.66 24.03
CA SER A 202 -22.05 17.58 24.14
C SER A 202 -21.51 18.93 24.61
N LEU A 203 -21.86 19.98 23.86
CA LEU A 203 -21.72 21.38 24.24
C LEU A 203 -22.41 21.66 25.58
#